data_AF-A0A0D2KGB0-F1
#
_entry.id   AF-A0A0D2KGB0-F1
#
_cell.length_a   1.000
_cell.length_b   1.000
_cell.length_c   1.000
_cell.angle_alpha   90.00
_cell.angle_beta   90.00
_cell.angle_gamma   90.00
#
_symmetry.space_group_name_H-M   'P 1'
#
loop_
_entity.id
_entity.type
_entity.pdbx_description
1 polymer ?
#
loop_
_entity_poly.entity_id
_entity_poly.type
_entity_poly.pdbx_seq_one_letter_code
_entity_poly.pdbx_strand_id
1 'polypeptide(L)'
;MSGAWGQGAEPQSPKSVLICVATGTGIAPFRSFWRRCFYEDVPGWKFDGLFWLFMGVANSDSLLYEDEIQAIKATYPDNFRVDYALSREQKNKSGGKMYIQDKVEEYADIIFKLLDEGAHIYFCGLKGMMPGITSMLERVSKAKGLNFEEFAEKLKHSERGLSGPENQWHVEVY
;
A
#
# COMPACT_ATOMS: atom_id res chain seq x y z
N MET A 1 3.34 -22.50 -0.85
CA MET A 1 1.92 -22.15 -1.00
C MET A 1 1.88 -20.77 -1.64
N SER A 2 1.30 -20.60 -2.82
CA SER A 2 1.14 -19.27 -3.41
C SER A 2 0.02 -18.55 -2.65
N GLY A 3 0.35 -17.46 -1.97
CA GLY A 3 -0.64 -16.61 -1.32
C GLY A 3 -1.64 -16.01 -2.31
N ALA A 4 -2.54 -15.20 -1.78
CA ALA A 4 -3.64 -14.52 -2.47
C ALA A 4 -3.23 -13.76 -3.76
N TRP A 5 -1.93 -13.49 -3.88
CA TRP A 5 -1.26 -12.72 -4.92
C TRP A 5 -0.32 -13.53 -5.84
N GLY A 6 -0.25 -14.85 -5.69
CA GLY A 6 0.75 -15.68 -6.38
C GLY A 6 2.14 -15.69 -5.71
N GLN A 7 3.13 -16.30 -6.35
CA GLN A 7 4.55 -16.15 -5.96
C GLN A 7 5.03 -14.74 -6.32
N GLY A 8 5.78 -14.08 -5.42
CA GLY A 8 6.37 -12.75 -5.65
C GLY A 8 5.70 -11.57 -4.92
N ALA A 9 4.61 -11.81 -4.19
CA ALA A 9 3.87 -10.72 -3.53
C ALA A 9 4.41 -10.33 -2.15
N GLU A 10 5.13 -11.23 -1.50
CA GLU A 10 5.82 -10.97 -0.23
C GLU A 10 7.08 -10.12 -0.48
N PRO A 11 7.56 -9.34 0.50
CA PRO A 11 8.81 -8.59 0.36
C PRO A 11 9.97 -9.52 -0.01
N GLN A 12 10.44 -9.41 -1.25
CA GLN A 12 11.53 -10.23 -1.78
C GLN A 12 12.89 -9.85 -1.18
N SER A 13 13.02 -8.61 -0.72
CA SER A 13 14.24 -8.07 -0.12
C SER A 13 13.97 -7.49 1.27
N PRO A 14 14.91 -7.64 2.22
CA PRO A 14 14.94 -6.86 3.45
C PRO A 14 14.72 -5.36 3.26
N LYS A 15 15.13 -4.79 2.12
CA LYS A 15 15.06 -3.36 1.82
C LYS A 15 13.82 -2.94 1.03
N SER A 16 12.89 -3.85 0.76
CA SER A 16 11.69 -3.55 -0.02
C SER A 16 10.87 -2.41 0.60
N VAL A 17 10.35 -1.52 -0.25
CA VAL A 17 9.35 -0.52 0.14
C VAL A 17 7.97 -1.01 -0.30
N LEU A 18 7.07 -1.21 0.66
CA LEU A 18 5.72 -1.71 0.47
C LEU A 18 4.70 -0.63 0.79
N ILE A 19 3.87 -0.27 -0.19
CA ILE A 19 2.73 0.64 -0.05
C ILE A 19 1.47 -0.21 -0.10
N CYS A 20 0.87 -0.48 1.06
CA CYS A 20 -0.26 -1.39 1.22
C CYS A 20 -1.55 -0.59 1.41
N VAL A 21 -2.46 -0.61 0.43
CA VAL A 21 -3.72 0.13 0.45
C VAL A 21 -4.88 -0.84 0.69
N ALA A 22 -5.49 -0.74 1.87
CA ALA A 22 -6.56 -1.62 2.34
C ALA A 22 -7.90 -0.89 2.51
N THR A 23 -9.00 -1.59 2.24
CA THR A 23 -10.33 -1.22 2.73
C THR A 23 -10.99 -2.38 3.47
N GLY A 24 -11.50 -2.11 4.69
CA GLY A 24 -12.18 -3.11 5.52
C GLY A 24 -11.37 -4.41 5.68
N THR A 25 -11.97 -5.55 5.33
CA THR A 25 -11.34 -6.88 5.42
C THR A 25 -10.15 -7.07 4.47
N GLY A 26 -9.91 -6.15 3.53
CA GLY A 26 -8.72 -6.15 2.67
C GLY A 26 -7.39 -5.96 3.40
N ILE A 27 -7.40 -5.62 4.69
CA ILE A 27 -6.19 -5.59 5.52
C ILE A 27 -5.60 -7.00 5.78
N ALA A 28 -6.39 -8.05 5.62
CA ALA A 28 -6.00 -9.42 5.98
C ALA A 28 -4.67 -9.92 5.36
N PRO A 29 -4.42 -9.81 4.04
CA PRO A 29 -3.12 -10.20 3.47
C PRO A 29 -1.96 -9.36 4.02
N PHE A 30 -2.18 -8.07 4.29
CA PHE A 30 -1.15 -7.20 4.85
C PHE A 30 -0.79 -7.58 6.28
N ARG A 31 -1.73 -8.18 7.03
CA ARG A 31 -1.41 -8.77 8.34
C ARG A 31 -0.34 -9.85 8.26
N SER A 32 -0.45 -10.74 7.28
CA SER A 32 0.59 -11.74 7.03
C SER A 32 1.92 -11.07 6.65
N PHE A 33 1.89 -10.00 5.85
CA PHE A 33 3.12 -9.31 5.44
C PHE A 33 3.81 -8.62 6.62
N TRP A 34 3.11 -7.87 7.47
CA TRP A 34 3.76 -7.22 8.61
C TRP A 34 4.20 -8.24 9.68
N ARG A 35 3.49 -9.37 9.81
CA ARG A 35 3.95 -10.49 10.66
C ARG A 35 5.28 -11.05 10.15
N ARG A 36 5.39 -11.30 8.84
CA ARG A 36 6.64 -11.70 8.19
C ARG A 36 7.76 -10.69 8.38
N CYS A 37 7.45 -9.38 8.29
CA CYS A 37 8.44 -8.31 8.38
C CYS A 37 8.93 -8.04 9.82
N PHE A 38 8.04 -8.05 10.80
CA PHE A 38 8.32 -7.46 12.12
C PHE A 38 8.24 -8.45 13.30
N TYR A 39 7.65 -9.63 13.09
CA TYR A 39 7.47 -10.63 14.15
C TYR A 39 8.23 -11.93 13.92
N GLU A 40 8.44 -12.33 12.66
CA GLU A 40 9.17 -13.56 12.35
C GLU A 40 10.68 -13.35 12.46
N ASP A 41 11.34 -14.24 13.20
CA ASP A 41 12.80 -14.32 13.27
C ASP A 41 13.28 -15.37 12.26
N VAL A 42 13.76 -14.91 11.11
CA VAL A 42 14.28 -15.77 10.04
C VAL A 42 15.78 -15.58 9.93
N PRO A 43 16.60 -16.62 10.19
CA PRO A 43 18.06 -16.52 10.10
C PRO A 43 18.52 -15.95 8.76
N GLY A 44 19.33 -14.89 8.82
CA GLY A 44 19.86 -14.23 7.62
C GLY A 44 18.89 -13.28 6.90
N TRP A 45 17.68 -13.07 7.43
CA TRP A 45 16.71 -12.13 6.88
C TRP A 45 16.10 -11.29 8.00
N LYS A 46 16.24 -9.96 7.88
CA LYS A 46 15.61 -9.00 8.79
C LYS A 46 15.10 -7.84 7.97
N PHE A 47 13.80 -7.56 8.04
CA PHE A 47 13.24 -6.42 7.34
C PHE A 47 13.87 -5.11 7.85
N ASP A 48 14.29 -4.28 6.91
CA ASP A 48 14.93 -2.98 7.11
C ASP A 48 14.55 -2.01 5.97
N GLY A 49 13.36 -2.23 5.41
CA GLY A 49 12.73 -1.41 4.39
C GLY A 49 11.61 -0.56 4.99
N LEU A 50 10.69 -0.10 4.16
CA LEU A 50 9.52 0.66 4.59
C LEU A 50 8.25 -0.15 4.32
N PHE A 51 7.43 -0.31 5.35
CA PHE A 51 6.08 -0.82 5.26
C PHE A 51 5.11 0.31 5.56
N TRP A 52 4.32 0.72 4.57
CA TRP A 52 3.36 1.81 4.70
C TRP A 52 1.95 1.33 4.44
N LEU A 53 1.16 1.24 5.50
CA LEU A 53 -0.25 0.87 5.46
C LEU A 53 -1.14 2.11 5.30
N PHE A 54 -2.01 2.08 4.30
CA PHE A 54 -3.17 2.94 4.19
C PHE A 54 -4.42 2.13 4.49
N MET A 55 -5.18 2.50 5.52
CA MET A 55 -6.36 1.73 5.96
C MET A 55 -7.64 2.56 5.93
N GLY A 56 -8.56 2.19 5.03
CA GLY A 56 -9.86 2.83 4.88
C GLY A 56 -10.98 2.07 5.58
N VAL A 57 -11.69 2.73 6.51
CA VAL A 57 -12.84 2.18 7.23
C VAL A 57 -13.93 3.23 7.45
N ALA A 58 -15.06 2.83 8.02
CA ALA A 58 -16.16 3.74 8.34
C ALA A 58 -15.79 4.70 9.49
N ASN A 59 -15.43 4.12 10.62
CA ASN A 59 -15.20 4.77 11.91
C ASN A 59 -13.92 4.20 12.55
N SER A 60 -13.39 4.85 13.59
CA SER A 60 -12.25 4.33 14.35
C SER A 60 -12.53 2.98 15.04
N ASP A 61 -13.78 2.73 15.45
CA ASP A 61 -14.23 1.46 16.05
C ASP A 61 -14.17 0.26 15.09
N SER A 62 -14.01 0.54 13.80
CA SER A 62 -13.94 -0.45 12.73
C SER A 62 -12.50 -0.77 12.33
N LEU A 63 -11.51 -0.17 13.00
CA LEU A 63 -10.10 -0.46 12.78
C LEU A 63 -9.77 -1.87 13.26
N LEU A 64 -9.05 -2.61 12.43
CA LEU A 64 -8.71 -4.00 12.66
C LEU A 64 -7.23 -4.09 13.05
N TYR A 65 -6.93 -4.93 14.05
CA TYR A 65 -5.56 -5.23 14.49
C TYR A 65 -4.77 -4.05 15.05
N GLU A 66 -5.47 -3.05 15.62
CA GLU A 66 -4.83 -1.85 16.18
C GLU A 66 -3.75 -2.18 17.22
N ASP A 67 -3.97 -3.16 18.10
CA ASP A 67 -2.96 -3.55 19.10
C ASP A 67 -1.63 -3.98 18.46
N GLU A 68 -1.68 -4.72 17.34
CA GLU A 68 -0.47 -5.12 16.60
C GLU A 68 0.15 -3.90 15.90
N ILE A 69 -0.67 -3.11 15.21
CA ILE A 69 -0.22 -1.93 14.46
C ILE A 69 0.50 -0.94 15.38
N GLN A 70 -0.06 -0.64 16.55
CA GLN A 70 0.56 0.27 17.51
C GLN A 70 1.83 -0.32 18.13
N ALA A 71 1.87 -1.64 18.40
CA ALA A 71 3.07 -2.30 18.91
C ALA A 71 4.23 -2.28 17.89
N ILE A 72 3.95 -2.55 16.61
CA ILE A 72 4.96 -2.47 15.55
C ILE A 72 5.43 -1.02 15.41
N LYS A 73 4.51 -0.05 15.33
CA LYS A 73 4.85 1.36 15.17
C LYS A 73 5.71 1.89 16.33
N ALA A 74 5.45 1.46 17.56
CA ALA A 74 6.26 1.82 18.73
C ALA A 74 7.67 1.20 18.68
N THR A 75 7.81 0.00 18.11
CA THR A 75 9.08 -0.73 18.03
C THR A 75 9.92 -0.33 16.82
N TYR A 76 9.27 -0.02 15.69
CA TYR A 76 9.88 0.24 14.38
C TYR A 76 9.34 1.53 13.74
N PRO A 77 9.48 2.70 14.40
CA PRO A 77 8.86 3.94 13.94
C PRO A 77 9.37 4.43 12.57
N ASP A 78 10.59 4.03 12.18
CA ASP A 78 11.21 4.41 10.91
C ASP A 78 10.85 3.46 9.75
N ASN A 79 10.45 2.21 10.07
CA ASN A 79 10.16 1.17 9.08
C ASN A 79 8.66 0.92 8.92
N PHE A 80 7.81 1.32 9.87
CA PHE A 80 6.38 1.05 9.84
C PHE A 80 5.53 2.31 9.98
N ARG A 81 4.78 2.61 8.92
CA ARG A 81 3.91 3.76 8.84
C ARG A 81 2.46 3.32 8.61
N VAL A 82 1.52 4.03 9.24
CA VAL A 82 0.09 3.82 9.05
C VAL A 82 -0.63 5.16 8.88
N ASP A 83 -1.53 5.23 7.90
CA ASP A 83 -2.39 6.36 7.60
C ASP A 83 -3.84 5.88 7.44
N TYR A 84 -4.77 6.48 8.19
CA TYR A 84 -6.18 6.06 8.20
C TYR A 84 -7.06 7.00 7.40
N ALA A 85 -8.05 6.43 6.70
CA ALA A 85 -9.15 7.15 6.08
C ALA A 85 -10.48 6.73 6.75
N LEU A 86 -11.03 7.61 7.60
CA LEU A 86 -12.25 7.34 8.36
C LEU A 86 -13.44 8.05 7.73
N SER A 87 -14.19 7.35 6.87
CA SER A 87 -15.20 7.97 5.99
C SER A 87 -16.38 8.64 6.69
N ARG A 88 -16.62 8.35 7.97
CA ARG A 88 -17.69 8.97 8.77
C ARG A 88 -17.18 9.98 9.80
N GLU A 89 -15.87 10.05 10.04
CA GLU A 89 -15.26 10.88 11.09
C GLU A 89 -14.33 11.96 10.53
N GLN A 90 -13.75 11.73 9.36
CA GLN A 90 -12.80 12.64 8.72
C GLN A 90 -13.39 13.27 7.45
N LYS A 91 -12.89 14.46 7.13
CA LYS A 91 -13.26 15.22 5.93
C LYS A 91 -12.08 15.34 5.00
N ASN A 92 -12.29 15.13 3.71
CA ASN A 92 -11.29 15.38 2.69
C ASN A 92 -11.14 16.89 2.40
N LYS A 93 -10.19 17.26 1.54
CA LYS A 93 -9.88 18.65 1.18
C LYS A 93 -11.09 19.45 0.65
N SER A 94 -12.10 18.76 0.10
CA SER A 94 -13.32 19.37 -0.43
C SER A 94 -14.48 19.39 0.56
N GLY A 95 -14.26 19.01 1.83
CA GLY A 95 -15.30 18.92 2.87
C GLY A 95 -16.21 17.67 2.75
N GLY A 96 -15.92 16.78 1.80
CA GLY A 96 -16.58 15.49 1.63
C GLY A 96 -16.10 14.44 2.63
N LYS A 97 -16.63 13.22 2.53
CA LYS A 97 -16.15 12.08 3.34
C LYS A 97 -14.70 11.74 2.96
N MET A 98 -13.87 11.41 3.94
CA MET A 98 -12.51 10.91 3.72
C MET A 98 -12.53 9.46 3.25
N TYR A 99 -12.24 9.21 1.98
CA TYR A 99 -12.03 7.87 1.45
C TYR A 99 -10.55 7.56 1.26
N ILE A 100 -10.25 6.30 0.97
CA ILE A 100 -8.87 5.83 0.89
C ILE A 100 -8.07 6.56 -0.21
N GLN A 101 -8.69 6.84 -1.36
CA GLN A 101 -8.05 7.60 -2.43
C GLN A 101 -7.69 9.03 -2.00
N ASP A 102 -8.53 9.66 -1.16
CA ASP A 102 -8.26 11.01 -0.66
C ASP A 102 -7.03 11.01 0.26
N LYS A 103 -6.93 10.00 1.15
CA LYS A 103 -5.80 9.84 2.05
C LYS A 103 -4.50 9.52 1.31
N VAL A 104 -4.56 8.67 0.28
CA VAL A 104 -3.40 8.38 -0.58
C VAL A 104 -2.96 9.64 -1.34
N GLU A 105 -3.91 10.44 -1.85
CA GLU A 105 -3.63 11.68 -2.58
C GLU A 105 -2.87 12.73 -1.73
N GLU A 106 -3.10 12.76 -0.41
CA GLU A 106 -2.36 13.64 0.50
C GLU A 106 -0.83 13.40 0.46
N TYR A 107 -0.40 12.19 0.08
CA TYR A 107 0.99 11.79 0.01
C TYR A 107 1.47 11.44 -1.40
N ALA A 108 0.71 11.86 -2.42
CA ALA A 108 0.98 11.57 -3.82
C ALA A 108 2.43 11.85 -4.24
N ASP A 109 3.04 12.95 -3.78
CA ASP A 109 4.43 13.29 -4.13
C ASP A 109 5.43 12.25 -3.64
N ILE A 110 5.28 11.80 -2.39
CA ILE A 110 6.16 10.80 -1.79
C ILE A 110 5.90 9.44 -2.43
N ILE A 111 4.62 9.07 -2.63
CA ILE A 111 4.24 7.78 -3.23
C ILE A 111 4.80 7.65 -4.64
N PHE A 112 4.64 8.67 -5.50
CA PHE A 112 5.17 8.63 -6.86
C PHE A 112 6.69 8.53 -6.89
N LYS A 113 7.38 9.25 -5.98
CA LYS A 113 8.83 9.12 -5.83
C LYS A 113 9.24 7.69 -5.44
N LEU A 114 8.60 7.12 -4.41
CA LEU A 114 8.89 5.77 -3.96
C LEU A 114 8.64 4.73 -5.06
N LEU A 115 7.57 4.88 -5.84
CA LEU A 115 7.27 4.01 -6.97
C LEU A 115 8.33 4.09 -8.07
N ASP A 116 8.86 5.28 -8.36
CA ASP A 116 9.97 5.45 -9.30
C ASP A 116 11.28 4.84 -8.77
N GLU A 117 11.47 4.85 -7.44
CA GLU A 117 12.61 4.22 -6.74
C GLU A 117 12.45 2.69 -6.54
N GLY A 118 11.39 2.07 -7.06
CA GLY A 118 11.22 0.62 -7.00
C GLY A 118 10.27 0.11 -5.92
N ALA A 119 9.49 0.97 -5.27
CA ALA A 119 8.47 0.53 -4.31
C ALA A 119 7.38 -0.31 -4.98
N HIS A 120 6.81 -1.23 -4.21
CA HIS A 120 5.66 -2.04 -4.63
C HIS A 120 4.40 -1.47 -3.99
N ILE A 121 3.32 -1.36 -4.77
CA ILE A 121 2.01 -0.93 -4.31
C ILE A 121 0.98 -2.06 -4.44
N TYR A 122 0.23 -2.26 -3.36
CA TYR A 122 -0.75 -3.32 -3.22
C TYR A 122 -2.11 -2.73 -2.89
N PHE A 123 -3.15 -3.24 -3.54
CA PHE A 123 -4.54 -2.83 -3.33
C PHE A 123 -5.38 -4.05 -2.94
N CYS A 124 -5.94 -4.06 -1.74
CA CYS A 124 -6.81 -5.14 -1.30
C CYS A 124 -8.08 -4.63 -0.62
N GLY A 125 -9.22 -5.24 -0.96
CA GLY A 125 -10.53 -4.93 -0.35
C GLY A 125 -11.66 -4.94 -1.35
N LEU A 126 -12.64 -4.06 -1.15
CA LEU A 126 -13.83 -4.01 -1.99
C LEU A 126 -13.50 -3.50 -3.39
N LYS A 127 -14.02 -4.14 -4.45
CA LYS A 127 -13.90 -3.65 -5.85
C LYS A 127 -14.24 -2.17 -6.03
N GLY A 128 -15.18 -1.66 -5.25
CA GLY A 128 -15.61 -0.26 -5.27
C GLY A 128 -14.51 0.76 -4.94
N MET A 129 -13.37 0.36 -4.35
CA MET A 129 -12.26 1.28 -4.08
C MET A 129 -11.46 1.65 -5.35
N MET A 130 -11.38 0.74 -6.33
CA MET A 130 -10.47 0.91 -7.47
C MET A 130 -10.84 2.10 -8.37
N PRO A 131 -12.11 2.36 -8.74
CA PRO A 131 -12.44 3.52 -9.55
C PRO A 131 -11.96 4.85 -8.94
N GLY A 132 -12.13 5.02 -7.62
CA GLY A 132 -11.68 6.22 -6.92
C GLY A 132 -10.15 6.36 -6.91
N ILE A 133 -9.44 5.24 -6.72
CA ILE A 133 -7.98 5.20 -6.76
C ILE A 133 -7.45 5.49 -8.16
N THR A 134 -7.99 4.84 -9.19
CA THR A 134 -7.58 5.05 -10.59
C THR A 134 -7.80 6.50 -10.99
N SER A 135 -8.99 7.07 -10.75
CA SER A 135 -9.25 8.48 -11.07
C SER A 135 -8.35 9.43 -10.30
N MET A 136 -8.01 9.12 -9.04
CA MET A 136 -7.06 9.92 -8.27
C MET A 136 -5.66 9.88 -8.89
N LEU A 137 -5.15 8.69 -9.21
CA LEU A 137 -3.83 8.53 -9.82
C LEU A 137 -3.76 9.19 -11.20
N GLU A 138 -4.80 9.10 -12.03
CA GLU A 138 -4.91 9.82 -13.31
C GLU A 138 -4.77 11.33 -13.12
N ARG A 139 -5.53 11.92 -12.16
CA ARG A 139 -5.45 13.35 -11.87
C ARG A 139 -4.06 13.76 -11.41
N VAL A 140 -3.47 12.99 -10.49
CA VAL A 140 -2.13 13.27 -9.94
C VAL A 140 -1.06 13.15 -11.03
N SER A 141 -1.09 12.09 -11.84
CA SER A 141 -0.17 11.90 -12.97
C SER A 141 -0.26 13.09 -13.93
N LYS A 142 -1.48 13.48 -14.32
CA LYS A 142 -1.70 14.65 -15.18
C LYS A 142 -1.14 15.93 -14.57
N ALA A 143 -1.36 16.18 -13.27
CA ALA A 143 -0.82 17.35 -12.58
C ALA A 143 0.71 17.35 -12.52
N LYS A 144 1.34 16.18 -12.58
CA LYS A 144 2.80 15.99 -12.65
C LYS A 144 3.36 15.99 -14.07
N GLY A 145 2.52 16.15 -15.10
CA GLY A 145 2.93 16.05 -16.51
C GLY A 145 3.26 14.62 -16.96
N LEU A 146 2.77 13.60 -16.24
CA LEU A 146 2.96 12.19 -16.57
C LEU A 146 1.74 11.64 -17.32
N ASN A 147 1.98 10.70 -18.24
CA ASN A 147 0.92 9.85 -18.79
C ASN A 147 0.62 8.72 -17.80
N PHE A 148 -0.63 8.66 -17.31
CA PHE A 148 -1.04 7.64 -16.35
C PHE A 148 -0.98 6.22 -16.90
N GLU A 149 -1.38 6.01 -18.16
CA GLU A 149 -1.37 4.68 -18.78
C GLU A 149 0.06 4.18 -18.89
N GLU A 150 0.98 4.99 -19.41
CA GLU A 150 2.41 4.64 -19.47
C GLU A 150 3.01 4.39 -18.08
N PHE A 151 2.66 5.22 -17.09
CA PHE A 151 3.09 5.04 -15.70
C PHE A 151 2.58 3.72 -15.12
N ALA A 152 1.30 3.43 -15.28
CA ALA A 152 0.69 2.19 -14.76
C ALA A 152 1.25 0.96 -15.47
N GLU A 153 1.44 1.02 -16.80
CA GLU A 153 2.04 -0.08 -17.56
C GLU A 153 3.50 -0.31 -17.15
N LYS A 154 4.30 0.75 -16.92
CA LYS A 154 5.66 0.63 -16.36
C LYS A 154 5.68 -0.16 -15.04
N LEU A 155 4.73 0.11 -14.13
CA LEU A 155 4.65 -0.59 -12.84
C LEU A 155 4.18 -2.04 -12.97
N LYS A 156 3.32 -2.36 -13.95
CA LYS A 156 2.83 -3.73 -14.20
C LYS A 156 3.83 -4.61 -14.95
N HIS A 157 4.60 -4.00 -15.85
CA HIS A 157 5.47 -4.70 -16.80
C HIS A 157 6.97 -4.47 -16.55
N SER A 158 7.36 -4.04 -15.35
CA SER A 158 8.78 -4.07 -14.96
C SER A 158 9.32 -5.51 -15.19
N GLU A 159 10.25 -5.62 -16.14
CA GLU A 159 10.40 -6.81 -16.98
C GLU A 159 10.63 -8.13 -16.21
N ARG A 160 9.85 -9.17 -16.56
CA ARG A 160 10.21 -10.56 -16.25
C ARG A 160 11.43 -10.96 -17.11
N GLY A 161 12.61 -10.81 -16.53
CA GLY A 161 13.84 -11.35 -17.08
C GLY A 161 15.00 -10.38 -16.95
N LEU A 162 15.98 -10.77 -16.14
CA LEU A 162 17.26 -10.09 -15.90
C LEU A 162 17.16 -8.85 -14.97
N SER A 163 17.09 -9.13 -13.67
CA SER A 163 17.59 -8.24 -12.59
C SER A 163 17.04 -6.80 -12.54
N GLY A 164 15.83 -6.54 -13.04
CA GLY A 164 15.02 -5.36 -12.73
C GLY A 164 13.98 -5.65 -11.63
N PRO A 165 13.38 -4.64 -10.97
CA PRO A 165 12.36 -4.87 -9.96
C PRO A 165 11.14 -5.57 -10.59
N GLU A 166 10.69 -6.65 -9.96
CA GLU A 166 9.50 -7.42 -10.33
C GLU A 166 8.24 -6.53 -10.35
N ASN A 167 7.13 -7.01 -10.96
CA ASN A 167 5.83 -6.32 -10.98
C ASN A 167 5.59 -5.51 -9.70
N GLN A 168 5.52 -4.18 -9.83
CA GLN A 168 5.35 -3.25 -8.71
C GLN A 168 3.88 -3.03 -8.36
N TRP A 169 2.94 -3.45 -9.21
CA TRP A 169 1.51 -3.15 -9.09
C TRP A 169 0.68 -4.42 -8.83
N HIS A 170 0.04 -4.49 -7.66
CA HIS A 170 -0.71 -5.67 -7.21
C HIS A 170 -2.15 -5.27 -6.85
N VAL A 171 -3.15 -5.84 -7.53
CA VAL A 171 -4.60 -5.67 -7.21
C VAL A 171 -5.34 -7.00 -6.91
N GLU A 172 -5.98 -7.09 -5.74
CA GLU A 172 -6.78 -8.23 -5.29
C GLU A 172 -8.03 -7.67 -4.62
N VAL A 173 -9.07 -7.53 -5.42
CA VAL A 173 -10.34 -6.95 -4.99
C VAL A 173 -11.49 -7.88 -5.30
N TYR A 174 -12.44 -7.96 -4.36
CA TYR A 174 -13.60 -8.84 -4.44
C TYR A 174 -14.92 -8.07 -4.49
#